data_AF-A0A396ZV26-F1
#
_entry.id   AF-A0A396ZV26-F1
#
_cell.length_a   1.000
_cell.length_b   1.000
_cell.length_c   1.000
_cell.angle_alpha   90.00
_cell.angle_beta   90.00
_cell.angle_gamma   90.00
#
_symmetry.space_group_name_H-M   'P 1'
#
loop_
_entity.id
_entity.type
_entity.pdbx_description
1 polymer ?
#
loop_
_entity_poly.entity_id
_entity_poly.type
_entity_poly.pdbx_seq_one_letter_code
_entity_poly.pdbx_strand_id
1 'polypeptide(L)'
;MTTHTADSSNYDFRIAKVPQQQHATGTSRNVPLLRQEYPRYVATTYGYIDGMYPIINEHQLAFGESTCGAKLWAKPATQGGKALFDITELARIALERTRTAREAIQLMGDLAVQYGYYGAEWEGDAVYSEAGETLTVT
;
A
#
# COMPACT_ATOMS: atom_id res chain seq x y z
N MET A 1 13.00 -8.76 11.90
CA MET A 1 12.18 -9.76 11.19
C MET A 1 10.74 -9.30 11.27
N THR A 2 10.08 -9.15 10.13
CA THR A 2 8.64 -8.88 10.02
C THR A 2 7.96 -10.09 9.36
N THR A 3 6.74 -10.41 9.77
CA THR A 3 5.97 -11.56 9.29
C THR A 3 4.48 -11.26 9.41
N HIS A 4 3.67 -11.74 8.47
CA HIS A 4 2.21 -11.76 8.59
C HIS A 4 1.63 -13.03 7.96
N THR A 5 0.36 -13.31 8.24
CA THR A 5 -0.45 -14.32 7.54
C THR A 5 -1.35 -13.64 6.53
N ALA A 6 -1.38 -14.12 5.28
CA ALA A 6 -2.34 -13.70 4.27
C ALA A 6 -3.42 -14.79 4.14
N ASP A 7 -4.56 -14.60 4.77
CA ASP A 7 -5.53 -15.65 5.11
C ASP A 7 -6.81 -15.65 4.26
N SER A 8 -6.94 -14.75 3.28
CA SER A 8 -8.11 -14.74 2.39
C SER A 8 -8.09 -15.89 1.38
N SER A 9 -9.27 -16.46 1.14
CA SER A 9 -9.48 -17.58 0.23
C SER A 9 -9.36 -17.24 -1.25
N ASN A 10 -9.43 -15.95 -1.61
CA ASN A 10 -9.49 -15.47 -3.00
C ASN A 10 -8.23 -14.70 -3.43
N TYR A 11 -7.13 -14.86 -2.69
CA TYR A 11 -5.89 -14.14 -2.94
C TYR A 11 -5.01 -14.81 -4.01
N ASP A 12 -4.36 -13.98 -4.82
CA ASP A 12 -3.26 -14.40 -5.70
C ASP A 12 -1.96 -14.40 -4.88
N PHE A 13 -1.40 -15.59 -4.68
CA PHE A 13 -0.20 -15.81 -3.86
C PHE A 13 1.10 -15.80 -4.67
N ARG A 14 1.05 -15.39 -5.95
CA ARG A 14 2.26 -15.25 -6.75
C ARG A 14 3.14 -14.14 -6.20
N ILE A 15 4.43 -14.39 -6.20
CA ILE A 15 5.46 -13.39 -5.87
C ILE A 15 6.01 -12.84 -7.18
N ALA A 16 6.07 -11.52 -7.28
CA ALA A 16 6.62 -10.83 -8.43
C ALA A 16 7.80 -9.94 -8.02
N LYS A 17 8.84 -9.89 -8.85
CA LYS A 17 9.89 -8.88 -8.72
C LYS A 17 9.49 -7.66 -9.55
N VAL A 18 9.40 -6.52 -8.90
CA VAL A 18 9.27 -5.23 -9.55
C VAL A 18 10.67 -4.67 -9.76
N PRO A 19 11.13 -4.50 -11.02
CA PRO A 19 12.46 -3.96 -11.26
C PRO A 19 12.51 -2.46 -10.94
N GLN A 20 13.69 -2.00 -10.52
CA GLN A 20 14.02 -0.58 -10.46
C GLN A 20 13.83 0.06 -11.84
N GLN A 21 13.27 1.28 -11.89
CA GLN A 21 13.07 1.99 -13.15
C GLN A 21 13.41 3.49 -13.03
N GLN A 22 13.64 4.13 -14.18
CA GLN A 22 13.92 5.56 -14.31
C GLN A 22 12.84 6.28 -15.12
N HIS A 23 12.48 7.49 -14.70
CA HIS A 23 11.33 8.23 -15.26
C HIS A 23 11.63 9.70 -15.42
N ALA A 24 10.85 10.38 -16.26
CA ALA A 24 10.93 11.82 -16.37
C ALA A 24 10.39 12.47 -15.07
N THR A 25 11.06 13.51 -14.59
CA THR A 25 10.59 14.28 -13.43
C THR A 25 9.20 14.86 -13.69
N GLY A 26 8.30 14.73 -12.71
CA GLY A 26 6.94 15.27 -12.79
C GLY A 26 5.90 14.32 -13.41
N THR A 27 6.27 13.08 -13.77
CA THR A 27 5.28 12.09 -14.22
C THR A 27 4.40 11.60 -13.07
N SER A 28 3.08 11.54 -13.28
CA SER A 28 2.12 10.98 -12.32
C SER A 28 1.82 9.50 -12.61
N ARG A 29 1.38 8.76 -11.59
CA ARG A 29 0.84 7.40 -11.73
C ARG A 29 -0.67 7.38 -11.59
N ASN A 30 -1.31 6.46 -12.32
CA ASN A 30 -2.67 6.09 -12.00
C ASN A 30 -2.63 5.30 -10.68
N VAL A 31 -3.45 5.67 -9.70
CA VAL A 31 -3.67 4.85 -8.51
C VAL A 31 -4.81 3.91 -8.88
N PRO A 32 -4.53 2.63 -9.20
CA PRO A 32 -5.60 1.71 -9.52
C PRO A 32 -6.47 1.52 -8.28
N LEU A 33 -7.73 1.90 -8.39
CA LEU A 33 -8.69 1.84 -7.29
C LEU A 33 -9.25 0.43 -7.05
N LEU A 34 -8.72 -0.59 -7.74
CA LEU A 34 -8.92 -2.01 -7.46
C LEU A 34 -7.79 -2.84 -8.13
N ARG A 35 -7.25 -3.82 -7.39
CA ARG A 35 -6.19 -4.80 -7.74
C ARG A 35 -6.07 -5.13 -9.26
N GLN A 36 -5.05 -4.57 -9.94
CA GLN A 36 -3.99 -5.24 -10.74
C GLN A 36 -3.18 -4.25 -11.62
N GLU A 37 -1.88 -4.61 -11.81
CA GLU A 37 -0.80 -4.17 -12.73
C GLU A 37 -0.33 -2.68 -12.80
N TYR A 38 0.75 -2.41 -12.04
CA TYR A 38 2.06 -1.77 -12.38
C TYR A 38 2.23 -0.86 -13.62
N PRO A 39 3.13 0.16 -13.60
CA PRO A 39 3.57 1.12 -12.54
C PRO A 39 3.65 2.58 -13.07
N ARG A 40 3.75 3.64 -12.22
CA ARG A 40 4.47 4.91 -12.57
C ARG A 40 5.01 5.68 -11.35
N TYR A 41 6.00 6.53 -11.61
CA TYR A 41 7.24 6.54 -10.87
C TYR A 41 7.85 7.96 -10.75
N VAL A 42 8.72 8.16 -9.76
CA VAL A 42 9.66 9.31 -9.65
C VAL A 42 10.91 9.06 -10.50
N ALA A 43 11.80 10.06 -10.65
CA ALA A 43 12.96 9.98 -11.55
C ALA A 43 13.76 8.67 -11.44
N THR A 44 13.78 8.07 -10.25
CA THR A 44 14.18 6.68 -10.03
C THR A 44 13.33 6.07 -8.93
N THR A 45 12.87 4.85 -9.11
CA THR A 45 12.21 4.07 -8.04
C THR A 45 12.93 2.78 -7.78
N TYR A 46 12.90 2.36 -6.52
CA TYR A 46 13.58 1.16 -6.09
C TYR A 46 12.91 -0.11 -6.58
N GLY A 47 13.72 -1.13 -6.83
CA GLY A 47 13.23 -2.48 -7.07
C GLY A 47 12.71 -3.12 -5.77
N TYR A 48 11.62 -3.88 -5.86
CA TYR A 48 11.05 -4.55 -4.69
C TYR A 48 10.37 -5.88 -5.05
N ILE A 49 10.16 -6.72 -4.05
CA ILE A 49 9.41 -7.96 -4.14
C ILE A 49 7.97 -7.67 -3.72
N ASP A 50 7.04 -7.93 -4.63
CA ASP A 50 5.61 -7.81 -4.41
C ASP A 50 4.96 -9.19 -4.25
N GLY A 51 3.88 -9.21 -3.51
CA GLY A 51 2.95 -10.33 -3.43
C GLY A 51 1.55 -9.78 -3.29
N MET A 52 0.73 -10.41 -2.45
CA MET A 52 -0.56 -9.83 -2.10
C MET A 52 -0.41 -8.47 -1.42
N TYR A 53 0.58 -8.40 -0.54
CA TYR A 53 1.10 -7.18 0.05
C TYR A 53 2.57 -7.04 -0.36
N PRO A 54 3.06 -5.81 -0.56
CA PRO A 54 4.47 -5.57 -0.89
C PRO A 54 5.37 -6.05 0.27
N ILE A 55 6.43 -6.77 -0.06
CA ILE A 55 7.22 -7.54 0.92
C ILE A 55 8.47 -6.79 1.35
N ILE A 56 9.38 -6.50 0.41
CA ILE A 56 10.71 -5.95 0.72
C ILE A 56 11.33 -5.27 -0.50
N ASN A 57 12.03 -4.14 -0.32
CA ASN A 57 12.77 -3.47 -1.39
C ASN A 57 14.28 -3.78 -1.40
N GLU A 58 15.00 -3.30 -2.42
CA GLU A 58 16.45 -3.48 -2.58
C GLU A 58 17.31 -2.82 -1.48
N HIS A 59 16.69 -2.02 -0.60
CA HIS A 59 17.31 -1.42 0.57
C HIS A 59 17.01 -2.17 1.87
N GLN A 60 16.46 -3.39 1.77
CA GLN A 60 16.08 -4.25 2.89
C GLN A 60 14.98 -3.67 3.79
N LEU A 61 14.25 -2.65 3.32
CA LEU A 61 13.04 -2.17 3.98
C LEU A 61 11.91 -3.16 3.69
N ALA A 62 11.30 -3.72 4.73
CA ALA A 62 10.26 -4.74 4.64
C ALA A 62 9.00 -4.40 5.43
N PHE A 63 7.88 -4.96 4.99
CA PHE A 63 6.57 -4.79 5.60
C PHE A 63 5.91 -6.11 5.99
N GLY A 64 5.19 -6.08 7.11
CA GLY A 64 4.17 -7.06 7.47
C GLY A 64 2.89 -6.33 7.82
N GLU A 65 1.74 -6.79 7.31
CA GLU A 65 0.43 -6.14 7.46
C GLU A 65 -0.53 -7.04 8.25
N SER A 66 -1.54 -6.44 8.87
CA SER A 66 -2.68 -7.13 9.46
C SER A 66 -3.88 -6.19 9.51
N THR A 67 -4.99 -6.62 8.92
CA THR A 67 -6.28 -5.94 9.03
C THR A 67 -6.71 -5.84 10.48
N CYS A 68 -7.19 -4.66 10.87
CA CYS A 68 -7.65 -4.38 12.21
C CYS A 68 -8.83 -3.41 12.23
N GLY A 69 -9.50 -3.34 13.39
CA GLY A 69 -10.58 -2.39 13.57
C GLY A 69 -10.10 -0.95 13.67
N ALA A 70 -10.90 0.00 13.19
CA ALA A 70 -10.66 1.43 13.34
C ALA A 70 -11.92 2.16 13.83
N LYS A 71 -11.71 3.31 14.48
CA LYS A 71 -12.82 4.19 14.91
C LYS A 71 -13.39 5.04 13.78
N LEU A 72 -12.64 5.16 12.69
CA LEU A 72 -12.96 5.96 11.52
C LEU A 72 -12.91 5.05 10.31
N TRP A 73 -13.76 5.32 9.34
CA TRP A 73 -13.78 4.61 8.05
C TRP A 73 -14.07 5.62 6.94
N ALA A 74 -13.68 5.29 5.71
CA ALA A 74 -13.96 6.10 4.54
C ALA A 74 -14.26 5.22 3.33
N LYS A 75 -14.99 5.76 2.37
CA LYS A 75 -15.20 5.10 1.07
C LYS A 75 -14.09 5.46 0.08
N PRO A 76 -13.68 4.50 -0.77
CA PRO A 76 -12.78 4.78 -1.88
C PRO A 76 -13.44 5.71 -2.91
N ALA A 77 -12.62 6.47 -3.64
CA ALA A 77 -13.10 7.41 -4.66
C ALA A 77 -13.84 6.72 -5.82
N THR A 78 -13.56 5.45 -6.11
CA THR A 78 -14.32 4.62 -7.07
C THR A 78 -15.74 4.32 -6.63
N GLN A 79 -16.02 4.36 -5.32
CA GLN A 79 -17.29 3.93 -4.74
C GLN A 79 -18.05 5.13 -4.12
N GLY A 80 -17.90 6.31 -4.74
CA GLY A 80 -18.56 7.54 -4.31
C GLY A 80 -17.96 8.22 -3.07
N GLY A 81 -16.78 7.77 -2.62
CA GLY A 81 -16.03 8.40 -1.54
C GLY A 81 -14.99 9.42 -2.03
N LYS A 82 -14.00 9.69 -1.17
CA LYS A 82 -12.89 10.62 -1.46
C LYS A 82 -11.51 10.03 -1.19
N ALA A 83 -11.42 8.87 -0.56
CA ALA A 83 -10.15 8.25 -0.24
C ALA A 83 -9.52 7.63 -1.49
N LEU A 84 -8.24 7.90 -1.74
CA LEU A 84 -7.53 7.38 -2.90
C LEU A 84 -6.72 6.12 -2.60
N PHE A 85 -6.32 5.90 -1.35
CA PHE A 85 -5.36 4.85 -1.01
C PHE A 85 -5.91 3.82 -0.04
N ASP A 86 -5.63 2.54 -0.31
CA ASP A 86 -5.59 1.48 0.70
C ASP A 86 -4.16 1.27 1.20
N ILE A 87 -3.97 0.33 2.13
CA ILE A 87 -2.64 0.09 2.68
C ILE A 87 -1.68 -0.52 1.66
N THR A 88 -2.16 -1.39 0.77
CA THR A 88 -1.33 -2.07 -0.22
C THR A 88 -0.69 -1.05 -1.16
N GLU A 89 -1.45 -0.08 -1.65
CA GLU A 89 -0.94 0.95 -2.53
C GLU A 89 0.00 1.94 -1.81
N LEU A 90 -0.27 2.28 -0.54
CA LEU A 90 0.66 3.09 0.26
C LEU A 90 2.00 2.38 0.46
N ALA A 91 1.97 1.10 0.80
CA ALA A 91 3.17 0.31 1.06
C ALA A 91 3.99 0.10 -0.23
N ARG A 92 3.34 -0.08 -1.39
CA ARG A 92 4.02 -0.13 -2.69
C ARG A 92 4.74 1.18 -3.00
N ILE A 93 4.06 2.32 -2.82
CA ILE A 93 4.65 3.65 -2.99
C ILE A 93 5.84 3.85 -2.04
N ALA A 94 5.75 3.37 -0.80
CA ALA A 94 6.83 3.45 0.16
C ALA A 94 8.05 2.64 -0.28
N LEU A 95 7.87 1.37 -0.65
CA LEU A 95 8.98 0.53 -1.13
C LEU A 95 9.67 1.09 -2.38
N GLU A 96 8.91 1.75 -3.26
CA GLU A 96 9.46 2.43 -4.44
C GLU A 96 10.32 3.66 -4.12
N ARG A 97 10.12 4.31 -2.96
CA ARG A 97 10.61 5.68 -2.72
C ARG A 97 11.46 5.86 -1.48
N THR A 98 11.49 4.91 -0.56
CA THR A 98 12.17 5.08 0.73
C THR A 98 13.15 3.95 1.02
N ARG A 99 14.12 4.24 1.89
CA ARG A 99 15.16 3.29 2.27
C ARG A 99 15.03 2.81 3.71
N THR A 100 14.29 3.56 4.52
CA THR A 100 14.19 3.33 5.96
C THR A 100 12.74 3.27 6.41
N ALA A 101 12.51 2.55 7.52
CA ALA A 101 11.19 2.44 8.13
C ALA A 101 10.58 3.82 8.46
N ARG A 102 11.39 4.77 8.94
CA ARG A 102 10.92 6.10 9.32
C ARG A 102 10.45 6.92 8.12
N GLU A 103 11.20 6.90 7.03
CA GLU A 103 10.82 7.56 5.78
C GLU A 103 9.55 6.95 5.21
N ALA A 104 9.44 5.62 5.23
CA ALA A 104 8.26 4.91 4.77
C ALA A 104 7.00 5.31 5.55
N ILE A 105 7.07 5.26 6.88
CA ILE A 105 5.94 5.62 7.75
C ILE A 105 5.51 7.07 7.50
N GLN A 106 6.46 8.00 7.40
CA GLN A 106 6.15 9.40 7.15
C GLN A 106 5.49 9.59 5.79
N LEU A 107 6.07 9.01 4.72
CA LEU A 107 5.53 9.12 3.37
C LEU A 107 4.11 8.55 3.27
N MET A 108 3.87 7.36 3.84
CA MET A 108 2.54 6.75 3.83
C MET A 108 1.52 7.61 4.59
N GLY A 109 1.91 8.14 5.75
CA GLY A 109 1.06 9.04 6.56
C GLY A 109 0.72 10.33 5.82
N ASP A 110 1.71 10.99 5.22
CA ASP A 110 1.52 12.24 4.48
C ASP A 110 0.55 12.04 3.29
N LEU A 111 0.69 10.94 2.56
CA LEU A 111 -0.20 10.58 1.45
C LEU A 111 -1.61 10.26 1.92
N ALA A 112 -1.76 9.50 3.00
CA ALA A 112 -3.06 9.16 3.58
C ALA A 112 -3.79 10.41 4.08
N VAL A 113 -3.08 11.35 4.71
CA VAL A 113 -3.65 12.63 5.16
C VAL A 113 -4.07 13.50 3.98
N GLN A 114 -3.23 13.57 2.95
CA GLN A 114 -3.46 14.45 1.79
C GLN A 114 -4.57 13.95 0.87
N TYR A 115 -4.63 12.64 0.63
CA TYR A 115 -5.45 12.03 -0.42
C TYR A 115 -6.50 11.06 0.11
N GLY A 116 -6.54 10.85 1.42
CA GLY A 116 -7.49 9.97 2.09
C GLY A 116 -7.11 8.49 2.01
N TYR A 117 -7.56 7.76 3.03
CA TYR A 117 -7.30 6.34 3.24
C TYR A 117 -8.63 5.59 3.42
N TYR A 118 -8.75 4.39 2.84
CA TYR A 118 -9.86 3.46 3.06
C TYR A 118 -9.32 2.07 3.45
N GLY A 119 -10.07 1.35 4.30
CA GLY A 119 -9.71 0.01 4.75
C GLY A 119 -10.22 -1.09 3.82
N ALA A 120 -10.09 -2.35 4.24
CA ALA A 120 -10.49 -3.50 3.43
C ALA A 120 -12.01 -3.60 3.22
N GLU A 121 -12.80 -3.11 4.19
CA GLU A 121 -14.26 -2.99 4.10
C GLU A 121 -14.71 -1.53 4.15
N TRP A 122 -15.61 -1.16 3.25
CA TRP A 122 -16.11 0.21 3.09
C TRP A 122 -17.63 0.28 2.90
N GLU A 123 -18.34 -0.82 3.06
CA GLU A 123 -19.79 -0.84 3.10
C GLU A 123 -20.36 -1.91 4.06
N GLY A 124 -21.64 -1.77 4.40
CA GLY A 124 -22.31 -2.67 5.33
C GLY A 124 -21.97 -2.43 6.82
N ASP A 125 -22.32 -3.42 7.65
CA ASP A 125 -22.31 -3.29 9.10
C ASP A 125 -20.93 -3.56 9.73
N ALA A 126 -20.01 -4.14 8.94
CA ALA A 126 -18.67 -4.55 9.38
C ALA A 126 -17.58 -3.50 9.09
N VAL A 127 -17.92 -2.31 8.58
CA VAL A 127 -16.92 -1.30 8.18
C VAL A 127 -15.90 -0.99 9.27
N TYR A 128 -16.30 -0.96 10.55
CA TYR A 128 -15.38 -0.64 11.63
C TYR A 128 -14.43 -1.79 12.02
N SER A 129 -14.73 -3.05 11.67
CA SER A 129 -13.85 -4.18 11.98
C SER A 129 -12.66 -4.29 11.04
N GLU A 130 -12.75 -3.70 9.85
CA GLU A 130 -11.71 -3.80 8.80
C GLU A 130 -11.34 -2.44 8.20
N ALA A 131 -11.74 -1.34 8.83
CA ALA A 131 -11.37 0.01 8.39
C ALA A 131 -9.92 0.39 8.72
N GLY A 132 -9.20 -0.41 9.52
CA GLY A 132 -7.84 -0.15 9.96
C GLY A 132 -6.85 -1.18 9.44
N GLU A 133 -5.59 -0.77 9.37
CA GLU A 133 -4.48 -1.65 9.01
C GLU A 133 -3.29 -1.40 9.93
N THR A 134 -2.65 -2.47 10.38
CA THR A 134 -1.47 -2.41 11.26
C THR A 134 -0.26 -2.92 10.52
N LEU A 135 0.83 -2.14 10.51
CA LEU A 135 2.09 -2.57 9.90
C LEU A 135 3.22 -2.75 10.90
N THR A 136 3.98 -3.82 10.70
CA THR A 136 5.35 -3.94 11.19
C THR A 136 6.30 -3.54 10.07
N VAL A 137 7.24 -2.64 10.38
CA VAL A 137 8.18 -2.08 9.40
C VAL A 137 9.60 -2.28 9.91
N THR A 138 10.46 -2.92 9.11
CA THR A 138 11.85 -3.22 9.49
C THR A 138 12.84 -2.84 8.41
#